data_AF-A0A9D5SEG3-F1
#
_entry.id   AF-A0A9D5SEG3-F1
#
_cell.length_a   1.000
_cell.length_b   1.000
_cell.length_c   1.000
_cell.angle_alpha   90.00
_cell.angle_beta   90.00
_cell.angle_gamma   90.00
#
_symmetry.space_group_name_H-M   'P 1'
#
loop_
_entity.id
_entity.type
_entity.pdbx_description
1 polymer ?
#
loop_
_entity_poly.entity_id
_entity_poly.type
_entity_poly.pdbx_seq_one_letter_code
_entity_poly.pdbx_strand_id
1 'polypeptide(L)'
;MKKLCLLLLCGAFAVAVFAQQKPSPEALQWYKQARWRQGWTVKPYQEMDVETFYQQYQKNAAMYDSIFQWLLTINPLKMEPAKDVMTWSHATAHCQDLALRTPENTQWEQHHKHIDLQWVVRGSERMAVTRDTSALVAKNAYSEKKDVQNFRFKDAPTSDQYILLDSDPKQFYLFFPSDIHECCGIARKPETVRKIVVKIEYFE
;
A
#
# COMPACT_ATOMS: atom_id res chain seq x y z
N MET A 1 34.93 45.21 -18.52
CA MET A 1 34.20 43.95 -18.76
C MET A 1 33.84 43.34 -17.41
N LYS A 2 32.58 43.47 -16.98
CA LYS A 2 32.09 42.96 -15.69
C LYS A 2 31.86 41.45 -15.82
N LYS A 3 32.51 40.63 -14.99
CA LYS A 3 32.28 39.19 -14.91
C LYS A 3 30.92 38.94 -14.26
N LEU A 4 29.97 38.39 -15.02
CA LEU A 4 28.67 37.97 -14.53
C LEU A 4 28.83 36.60 -13.86
N CYS A 5 28.78 36.55 -12.53
CA CYS A 5 28.64 35.31 -11.78
C CYS A 5 27.22 34.78 -12.00
N LEU A 6 27.10 33.67 -12.73
CA LEU A 6 25.86 32.91 -12.84
C LEU A 6 25.72 32.05 -11.59
N LEU A 7 24.94 32.51 -10.61
CA LEU A 7 24.47 31.71 -9.49
C LEU A 7 23.43 30.72 -10.02
N LEU A 8 23.83 29.47 -10.21
CA LEU A 8 22.92 28.33 -10.37
C LEU A 8 22.21 28.10 -9.03
N LEU A 9 21.01 28.68 -8.90
CA LEU A 9 20.04 28.25 -7.89
C LEU A 9 19.54 26.86 -8.28
N CYS A 10 20.19 25.82 -7.74
CA CYS A 10 19.59 24.50 -7.64
C CYS A 10 18.38 24.61 -6.70
N GLY A 11 17.19 24.82 -7.28
CA GLY A 11 15.93 24.67 -6.56
C GLY A 11 15.76 23.21 -6.17
N ALA A 12 16.07 22.89 -4.90
CA ALA A 12 15.61 21.66 -4.30
C ALA A 12 14.08 21.76 -4.18
N PHE A 13 13.35 21.12 -5.10
CA PHE A 13 11.93 20.84 -4.88
C PHE A 13 11.85 19.87 -3.70
N ALA A 14 11.64 20.42 -2.51
CA ALA A 14 11.24 19.62 -1.36
C ALA A 14 9.83 19.11 -1.65
N VAL A 15 9.72 17.85 -2.07
CA VAL A 15 8.46 17.13 -2.05
C VAL A 15 8.04 17.10 -0.58
N ALA A 16 6.93 17.74 -0.24
CA ALA A 16 6.36 17.64 1.09
C ALA A 16 5.80 16.22 1.23
N VAL A 17 6.65 15.29 1.67
CA VAL A 17 6.21 14.01 2.19
C VAL A 17 5.48 14.33 3.49
N PHE A 18 4.18 14.08 3.57
CA PHE A 18 3.45 14.21 4.83
C PHE A 18 4.18 13.49 5.94
N ALA A 19 4.25 14.12 7.12
CA ALA A 19 5.01 13.59 8.24
C ALA A 19 4.43 12.24 8.68
N GLN A 20 5.04 11.15 8.19
CA GLN A 20 4.83 9.84 8.77
C GLN A 20 5.28 9.85 10.22
N GLN A 21 4.57 9.12 11.07
CA GLN A 21 5.05 8.87 12.41
C GLN A 21 6.45 8.28 12.31
N LYS A 22 7.43 8.94 12.94
CA LYS A 22 8.78 8.40 12.99
C LYS A 22 8.73 7.09 13.76
N PRO A 23 9.28 5.99 13.21
CA PRO A 23 9.30 4.72 13.92
C PRO A 23 10.14 4.84 15.19
N SER A 24 9.69 4.16 16.24
CA SER A 24 10.45 3.96 17.47
C SER A 24 11.78 3.25 17.17
N PRO A 25 12.82 3.42 18.02
CA PRO A 25 14.06 2.66 17.90
C PRO A 25 13.83 1.15 17.85
N GLU A 26 12.87 0.64 18.64
CA GLU A 26 12.47 -0.76 18.71
C GLU A 26 11.86 -1.23 17.39
N ALA A 27 10.87 -0.51 16.86
CA ALA A 27 10.26 -0.82 15.57
C ALA A 27 11.29 -0.81 14.45
N LEU A 28 12.18 0.20 14.43
CA LEU A 28 13.23 0.31 13.42
C LEU A 28 14.25 -0.83 13.52
N GLN A 29 14.63 -1.24 14.73
CA GLN A 29 15.55 -2.36 14.94
C GLN A 29 14.90 -3.68 14.49
N TRP A 30 13.67 -3.94 14.93
CA TRP A 30 12.89 -5.11 14.52
C TRP A 30 12.74 -5.18 12.99
N TYR A 31 12.39 -4.06 12.38
CA TYR A 31 12.23 -3.96 10.93
C TYR A 31 13.53 -4.29 10.18
N LYS A 32 14.66 -3.73 10.62
CA LYS A 32 16.00 -3.97 10.03
C LYS A 32 16.46 -5.42 10.14
N GLN A 33 16.11 -6.10 11.23
CA GLN A 33 16.43 -7.53 11.39
C GLN A 33 15.69 -8.41 10.37
N ALA A 34 14.53 -7.95 9.90
CA ALA A 34 13.77 -8.55 8.82
C ALA A 34 13.38 -10.02 9.02
N ARG A 35 13.41 -10.52 10.27
CA ARG A 35 12.99 -11.88 10.66
C ARG A 35 11.51 -12.13 10.40
N TRP A 36 10.70 -11.08 10.56
CA TRP A 36 9.26 -11.08 10.30
C TRP A 36 8.88 -11.48 8.85
N ARG A 37 9.81 -11.40 7.89
CA ARG A 37 9.56 -11.85 6.51
C ARG A 37 9.54 -13.36 6.36
N GLN A 38 9.93 -14.13 7.39
CA GLN A 38 9.95 -15.59 7.33
C GLN A 38 10.75 -16.14 6.13
N GLY A 39 11.80 -15.43 5.69
CA GLY A 39 12.60 -15.78 4.52
C GLY A 39 12.03 -15.30 3.17
N TRP A 40 10.83 -14.73 3.14
CA TRP A 40 10.25 -14.14 1.93
C TRP A 40 11.09 -12.97 1.43
N THR A 41 11.47 -13.02 0.15
CA THR A 41 12.45 -12.08 -0.42
C THR A 41 11.82 -10.78 -0.93
N VAL A 42 10.49 -10.75 -1.08
CA VAL A 42 9.73 -9.55 -1.46
C VAL A 42 9.81 -8.54 -0.32
N LYS A 43 10.05 -7.29 -0.65
CA LYS A 43 10.28 -6.20 0.31
C LYS A 43 9.03 -5.32 0.42
N PRO A 44 8.76 -4.66 1.55
CA PRO A 44 7.73 -3.64 1.57
C PRO A 44 8.15 -2.45 0.70
N TYR A 45 7.17 -1.69 0.21
CA TYR A 45 7.40 -0.37 -0.40
C TYR A 45 8.04 0.62 0.60
N GLN A 46 8.71 1.65 0.09
CA GLN A 46 9.61 2.49 0.88
C GLN A 46 8.84 3.34 1.91
N GLU A 47 7.63 3.77 1.57
CA GLU A 47 6.80 4.69 2.34
C GLU A 47 5.80 3.96 3.25
N MET A 48 6.12 2.73 3.66
CA MET A 48 5.31 1.98 4.63
C MET A 48 5.44 2.57 6.03
N ASP A 49 4.32 2.63 6.76
CA ASP A 49 4.31 2.98 8.17
C ASP A 49 4.90 1.84 9.03
N VAL A 50 6.21 1.93 9.28
CA VAL A 50 6.97 0.89 10.00
C VAL A 50 6.52 0.77 11.47
N GLU A 51 6.11 1.87 12.10
CA GLU A 51 5.68 1.86 13.50
C GLU A 51 4.35 1.11 13.63
N THR A 52 3.37 1.48 12.82
CA THR A 52 2.06 0.80 12.80
C THR A 52 2.23 -0.68 12.43
N PHE A 53 3.09 -0.98 11.45
CA PHE A 53 3.38 -2.37 11.09
C PHE A 53 3.93 -3.17 12.28
N TYR A 54 4.92 -2.62 12.97
CA TYR A 54 5.52 -3.25 14.15
C TYR A 54 4.48 -3.52 15.24
N GLN A 55 3.67 -2.52 15.59
CA GLN A 55 2.64 -2.63 16.63
C GLN A 55 1.61 -3.71 16.29
N GLN A 56 1.08 -3.70 15.06
CA GLN A 56 0.11 -4.70 14.61
C GLN A 56 0.73 -6.10 14.61
N TYR A 57 1.99 -6.22 14.19
CA TYR A 57 2.72 -7.48 14.24
C TYR A 57 2.82 -8.02 15.68
N GLN A 58 3.17 -7.18 16.66
CA GLN A 58 3.29 -7.62 18.05
C GLN A 58 1.94 -8.10 18.63
N LYS A 59 0.83 -7.49 18.21
CA LYS A 59 -0.52 -7.89 18.67
C LYS A 59 -0.92 -9.30 18.22
N ASN A 60 -0.39 -9.79 17.09
CA ASN A 60 -0.66 -11.15 16.61
C ASN A 60 0.47 -11.74 15.75
N ALA A 61 1.63 -11.93 16.36
CA ALA A 61 2.84 -12.36 15.64
C ALA A 61 2.65 -13.70 14.92
N ALA A 62 1.96 -14.66 15.54
CA ALA A 62 1.73 -15.99 14.95
C ALA A 62 0.91 -15.95 13.66
N MET A 63 -0.10 -15.07 13.57
CA MET A 63 -0.85 -14.86 12.35
C MET A 63 0.03 -14.25 11.25
N TYR A 64 0.78 -13.20 11.57
CA TYR A 64 1.67 -12.58 10.59
C TYR A 64 2.75 -13.55 10.11
N ASP A 65 3.38 -14.30 11.02
CA ASP A 65 4.33 -15.37 10.69
C ASP A 65 3.70 -16.36 9.68
N SER A 66 2.46 -16.79 9.95
CA SER A 66 1.72 -17.70 9.08
C SER A 66 1.42 -17.10 7.70
N ILE A 67 1.06 -15.81 7.63
CA ILE A 67 0.82 -15.09 6.38
C ILE A 67 2.12 -15.01 5.57
N PHE A 68 3.23 -14.57 6.17
CA PHE A 68 4.50 -14.44 5.46
C PHE A 68 5.09 -15.80 5.04
N GLN A 69 4.92 -16.84 5.85
CA GLN A 69 5.28 -18.21 5.48
C GLN A 69 4.43 -18.74 4.31
N TRP A 70 3.15 -18.42 4.27
CA TRP A 70 2.30 -18.76 3.13
C TRP A 70 2.74 -18.00 1.86
N LEU A 71 2.98 -16.69 1.95
CA LEU A 71 3.49 -15.87 0.85
C LEU A 71 4.84 -16.36 0.29
N LEU A 72 5.70 -16.94 1.14
CA LEU A 72 6.96 -17.57 0.72
C LEU A 72 6.74 -18.84 -0.12
N THR A 73 5.68 -19.61 0.16
CA THR A 73 5.54 -20.98 -0.34
C THR A 73 4.60 -21.11 -1.54
N ILE A 74 3.70 -20.15 -1.73
CA ILE A 74 2.75 -20.15 -2.85
C ILE A 74 3.42 -19.92 -4.21
N ASN A 75 2.75 -20.37 -5.27
CA ASN A 75 3.00 -19.93 -6.64
C ASN A 75 1.77 -19.16 -7.17
N PRO A 76 1.74 -17.82 -7.03
CA PRO A 76 0.59 -17.00 -7.42
C PRO A 76 0.20 -17.13 -8.89
N LEU A 77 1.16 -17.44 -9.78
CA LEU A 77 0.89 -17.60 -11.21
C LEU A 77 0.11 -18.89 -11.53
N LYS A 78 0.03 -19.83 -10.59
CA LYS A 78 -0.72 -21.08 -10.72
C LYS A 78 -1.99 -21.14 -9.88
N MET A 79 -2.27 -20.12 -9.07
CA MET A 79 -3.47 -20.06 -8.24
C MET A 79 -4.71 -19.70 -9.09
N GLU A 80 -5.84 -20.29 -8.72
CA GLU A 80 -7.17 -20.06 -9.27
C GLU A 80 -7.93 -19.03 -8.39
N PRO A 81 -8.18 -17.79 -8.87
CA PRO A 81 -8.68 -16.66 -8.05
C PRO A 81 -9.89 -16.95 -7.14
N ALA A 82 -10.88 -17.67 -7.63
CA ALA A 82 -12.11 -17.94 -6.89
C ALA A 82 -12.05 -19.22 -6.01
N LYS A 83 -11.01 -20.04 -6.16
CA LYS A 83 -10.90 -21.34 -5.49
C LYS A 83 -9.81 -21.36 -4.43
N ASP A 84 -8.67 -20.74 -4.71
CA ASP A 84 -7.49 -20.78 -3.86
C ASP A 84 -7.49 -19.61 -2.86
N VAL A 85 -8.57 -19.51 -2.08
CA VAL A 85 -8.68 -18.56 -0.97
C VAL A 85 -8.05 -19.17 0.28
N MET A 86 -7.19 -18.40 0.94
CA MET A 86 -6.57 -18.80 2.22
C MET A 86 -7.18 -17.99 3.35
N THR A 87 -7.54 -18.65 4.46
CA THR A 87 -8.20 -18.00 5.60
C THR A 87 -7.49 -18.35 6.90
N TRP A 88 -7.29 -17.33 7.72
CA TRP A 88 -6.88 -17.40 9.12
C TRP A 88 -8.02 -16.81 9.98
N SER A 89 -7.94 -16.95 11.30
CA SER A 89 -8.97 -16.39 12.20
C SER A 89 -9.20 -14.89 12.02
N HIS A 90 -8.15 -14.13 11.68
CA HIS A 90 -8.15 -12.67 11.59
C HIS A 90 -7.59 -12.16 10.25
N ALA A 91 -7.55 -13.01 9.22
CA ALA A 91 -7.09 -12.60 7.90
C ALA A 91 -7.66 -13.49 6.78
N THR A 92 -7.80 -12.96 5.58
CA THR A 92 -8.13 -13.73 4.37
C THR A 92 -7.30 -13.25 3.20
N ALA A 93 -6.74 -14.18 2.43
CA ALA A 93 -6.00 -13.90 1.22
C ALA A 93 -6.74 -14.36 -0.04
N HIS A 94 -6.70 -13.51 -1.06
CA HIS A 94 -7.27 -13.75 -2.38
C HIS A 94 -6.20 -13.57 -3.47
N CYS A 95 -6.19 -14.47 -4.45
CA CYS A 95 -5.55 -14.20 -5.74
C CYS A 95 -6.59 -13.54 -6.66
N GLN A 96 -6.19 -12.51 -7.41
CA GLN A 96 -7.10 -11.75 -8.27
C GLN A 96 -6.42 -11.44 -9.61
N ASP A 97 -7.18 -11.57 -10.69
CA ASP A 97 -6.84 -10.99 -12.00
C ASP A 97 -7.73 -9.77 -12.23
N LEU A 98 -7.13 -8.58 -12.35
CA LEU A 98 -7.87 -7.31 -12.44
C LEU A 98 -7.44 -6.52 -13.67
N ALA A 99 -8.41 -6.07 -14.46
CA ALA A 99 -8.15 -5.12 -15.54
C ALA A 99 -7.85 -3.73 -14.95
N LEU A 100 -6.77 -3.11 -15.44
CA LEU A 100 -6.41 -1.76 -15.05
C LEU A 100 -7.43 -0.74 -15.56
N ARG A 101 -7.55 0.37 -14.83
CA ARG A 101 -8.55 1.41 -15.02
C ARG A 101 -7.90 2.75 -15.34
N THR A 102 -8.61 3.59 -16.07
CA THR A 102 -8.21 4.99 -16.27
C THR A 102 -8.34 5.77 -14.95
N PRO A 103 -7.63 6.90 -14.77
CA PRO A 103 -7.69 7.68 -13.55
C PRO A 103 -9.09 8.14 -13.12
N GLU A 104 -10.03 8.28 -14.06
CA GLU A 104 -11.41 8.68 -13.76
C GLU A 104 -12.26 7.52 -13.21
N ASN A 105 -11.80 6.28 -13.41
CA ASN A 105 -12.51 5.04 -13.07
C ASN A 105 -11.90 4.30 -11.88
N THR A 106 -10.80 4.81 -11.33
CA THR A 106 -10.25 4.41 -10.03
C THR A 106 -10.95 5.17 -8.90
N GLN A 107 -10.81 4.69 -7.67
CA GLN A 107 -11.44 5.27 -6.49
C GLN A 107 -10.43 5.35 -5.35
N TRP A 108 -10.40 6.49 -4.68
CA TRP A 108 -9.75 6.61 -3.38
C TRP A 108 -10.63 5.93 -2.34
N GLU A 109 -10.07 4.98 -1.60
CA GLU A 109 -10.78 4.20 -0.61
C GLU A 109 -10.01 4.08 0.69
N GLN A 110 -10.77 3.90 1.78
CA GLN A 110 -10.27 3.67 3.12
C GLN A 110 -10.99 2.45 3.69
N HIS A 111 -10.24 1.62 4.40
CA HIS A 111 -10.73 0.53 5.23
C HIS A 111 -10.57 0.94 6.71
N HIS A 112 -11.53 0.63 7.57
CA HIS A 112 -11.43 0.95 9.00
C HIS A 112 -11.03 -0.28 9.82
N LYS A 113 -11.42 -1.48 9.38
CA LYS A 113 -11.21 -2.74 10.14
C LYS A 113 -10.08 -3.59 9.61
N HIS A 114 -9.61 -3.36 8.38
CA HIS A 114 -8.57 -4.18 7.78
C HIS A 114 -7.39 -3.37 7.27
N ILE A 115 -6.24 -4.02 7.34
CA ILE A 115 -5.01 -3.68 6.64
C ILE A 115 -5.00 -4.46 5.33
N ASP A 116 -4.59 -3.78 4.26
CA ASP A 116 -4.41 -4.37 2.94
C ASP A 116 -2.95 -4.68 2.68
N LEU A 117 -2.58 -5.96 2.63
CA LEU A 117 -1.31 -6.40 2.05
C LEU A 117 -1.54 -6.76 0.58
N GLN A 118 -1.00 -5.98 -0.35
CA GLN A 118 -1.11 -6.21 -1.79
C GLN A 118 0.25 -6.58 -2.39
N TRP A 119 0.28 -7.64 -3.19
CA TRP A 119 1.48 -8.09 -3.92
C TRP A 119 1.13 -8.37 -5.39
N VAL A 120 1.57 -7.49 -6.29
CA VAL A 120 1.33 -7.60 -7.73
C VAL A 120 2.41 -8.47 -8.36
N VAL A 121 2.04 -9.68 -8.78
CA VAL A 121 2.97 -10.73 -9.22
C VAL A 121 3.18 -10.74 -10.73
N ARG A 122 2.25 -10.15 -11.49
CA ARG A 122 2.30 -10.02 -12.96
C ARG A 122 1.65 -8.72 -13.39
N GLY A 123 2.29 -8.05 -14.35
CA GLY A 123 1.90 -6.70 -14.80
C GLY A 123 2.37 -5.64 -13.81
N SER A 124 1.92 -4.40 -14.01
CA SER A 124 2.21 -3.29 -13.10
C SER A 124 0.99 -2.37 -13.02
N GLU A 125 0.42 -2.21 -11.83
CA GLU A 125 -0.64 -1.24 -11.57
C GLU A 125 -0.07 0.02 -10.95
N ARG A 126 -0.68 1.16 -11.28
CA ARG A 126 -0.45 2.41 -10.59
C ARG A 126 -1.32 2.45 -9.33
N MET A 127 -0.68 2.76 -8.23
CA MET A 127 -1.29 2.97 -6.93
C MET A 127 -1.00 4.40 -6.46
N ALA A 128 -1.85 4.93 -5.61
CA ALA A 128 -1.60 6.16 -4.91
C ALA A 128 -2.03 6.04 -3.45
N VAL A 129 -1.35 6.71 -2.54
CA VAL A 129 -1.71 6.70 -1.12
C VAL A 129 -1.56 8.09 -0.52
N THR A 130 -2.51 8.47 0.32
CA THR A 130 -2.42 9.68 1.14
C THR A 130 -2.92 9.40 2.55
N ARG A 131 -2.27 10.05 3.51
CA ARG A 131 -2.66 10.09 4.92
C ARG A 131 -3.21 11.46 5.30
N ASP A 132 -3.13 12.43 4.39
CA ASP A 132 -3.69 13.77 4.60
C ASP A 132 -5.13 13.78 4.11
N THR A 133 -6.04 13.97 5.07
CA THR A 133 -7.48 14.00 4.82
C THR A 133 -8.01 15.42 4.63
N SER A 134 -7.18 16.46 4.82
CA SER A 134 -7.60 17.87 4.81
C SER A 134 -8.20 18.31 3.47
N ALA A 135 -7.68 17.76 2.36
CA ALA A 135 -8.12 18.03 1.00
C ALA A 135 -9.13 17.02 0.45
N LEU A 136 -9.52 16.01 1.23
CA LEU A 136 -10.44 14.96 0.82
C LEU A 136 -11.87 15.24 1.27
N VAL A 137 -12.83 14.73 0.50
CA VAL A 137 -14.25 14.67 0.86
C VAL A 137 -14.79 13.28 0.60
N ALA A 138 -15.60 12.78 1.54
CA ALA A 138 -16.27 11.50 1.39
C ALA A 138 -17.28 11.54 0.22
N LYS A 139 -17.26 10.52 -0.63
CA LYS A 139 -18.25 10.31 -1.71
C LYS A 139 -19.48 9.56 -1.23
N ASN A 140 -19.31 8.73 -0.19
CA ASN A 140 -20.35 7.91 0.40
C ASN A 140 -20.13 7.77 1.92
N ALA A 141 -21.19 7.34 2.60
CA ALA A 141 -21.06 6.85 3.97
C ALA A 141 -20.22 5.56 3.99
N TYR A 142 -19.49 5.37 5.09
CA TYR A 142 -18.74 4.14 5.34
C TYR A 142 -19.69 2.93 5.37
N SER A 143 -19.25 1.84 4.72
CA SER A 143 -19.99 0.58 4.66
C SER A 143 -19.38 -0.45 5.62
N GLU A 144 -19.99 -0.64 6.79
CA GLU A 144 -19.59 -1.65 7.78
C GLU A 144 -19.45 -3.06 7.22
N LYS A 145 -20.33 -3.43 6.29
CA LYS A 145 -20.36 -4.77 5.66
C LYS A 145 -19.19 -4.99 4.71
N LYS A 146 -18.78 -3.94 3.99
CA LYS A 146 -17.72 -4.02 2.98
C LYS A 146 -16.38 -3.50 3.50
N ASP A 147 -16.37 -2.94 4.70
CA ASP A 147 -15.25 -2.21 5.30
C ASP A 147 -14.68 -1.18 4.33
N VAL A 148 -15.52 -0.32 3.75
CA VAL A 148 -15.03 0.66 2.76
C VAL A 148 -15.77 1.99 2.83
N GLN A 149 -15.02 3.07 2.73
CA GLN A 149 -15.51 4.41 2.41
C GLN A 149 -14.71 4.97 1.23
N ASN A 150 -15.39 5.59 0.26
CA ASN A 150 -14.72 6.20 -0.89
C ASN A 150 -14.63 7.72 -0.74
N PHE A 151 -13.56 8.28 -1.30
CA PHE A 151 -13.21 9.68 -1.21
C PHE A 151 -12.92 10.25 -2.60
N ARG A 152 -12.85 11.58 -2.66
CA ARG A 152 -12.25 12.34 -3.76
C ARG A 152 -11.55 13.56 -3.18
N PHE A 153 -10.60 14.11 -3.92
CA PHE A 153 -10.08 15.44 -3.63
C PHE A 153 -11.13 16.52 -3.90
N LYS A 154 -11.10 17.59 -3.11
CA LYS A 154 -11.95 18.78 -3.28
C LYS A 154 -11.65 19.47 -4.61
N ASP A 155 -10.37 19.57 -4.95
CA ASP A 155 -9.82 20.15 -6.17
C ASP A 155 -8.92 19.12 -6.88
N ALA A 156 -8.40 19.45 -8.06
CA ALA A 156 -7.41 18.61 -8.73
C ALA A 156 -6.16 18.49 -7.84
N PRO A 157 -5.73 17.27 -7.45
CA PRO A 157 -4.67 17.14 -6.48
C PRO A 157 -3.31 17.48 -7.07
N THR A 158 -2.44 18.07 -6.23
CA THR A 158 -1.03 18.30 -6.56
C THR A 158 -0.16 17.13 -6.12
N SER A 159 1.04 17.00 -6.68
CA SER A 159 1.93 15.85 -6.48
C SER A 159 2.45 15.68 -5.05
N ASP A 160 2.31 16.70 -4.21
CA ASP A 160 2.63 16.67 -2.78
C ASP A 160 1.47 16.16 -1.90
N GLN A 161 0.26 15.99 -2.47
CA GLN A 161 -0.92 15.55 -1.73
C GLN A 161 -1.10 14.03 -1.66
N TYR A 162 -0.26 13.28 -2.36
CA TYR A 162 -0.25 11.82 -2.33
C TYR A 162 1.10 11.29 -2.78
N ILE A 163 1.38 10.05 -2.41
CA ILE A 163 2.53 9.29 -2.92
C ILE A 163 2.03 8.45 -4.10
N LEU A 164 2.65 8.61 -5.27
CA LEU A 164 2.36 7.80 -6.44
C LEU A 164 3.35 6.66 -6.56
N LEU A 165 2.85 5.44 -6.77
CA LEU A 165 3.63 4.22 -6.82
C LEU A 165 3.24 3.42 -8.07
N ASP A 166 4.22 2.87 -8.78
CA ASP A 166 3.97 1.82 -9.77
C ASP A 166 4.39 0.48 -9.15
N SER A 167 3.52 -0.53 -9.21
CA SER A 167 3.77 -1.79 -8.50
C SER A 167 4.96 -2.56 -9.09
N ASP A 168 5.84 -3.10 -8.24
CA ASP A 168 6.95 -4.01 -8.61
C ASP A 168 6.73 -5.40 -7.99
N PRO A 169 6.86 -6.52 -8.74
CA PRO A 169 6.76 -7.88 -8.18
C PRO A 169 7.76 -8.22 -7.06
N LYS A 170 8.84 -7.44 -6.92
CA LYS A 170 9.81 -7.53 -5.82
C LYS A 170 9.37 -6.75 -4.57
N GLN A 171 8.25 -6.05 -4.65
CA GLN A 171 7.65 -5.30 -3.57
C GLN A 171 6.26 -5.78 -3.19
N PHE A 172 5.88 -5.58 -1.93
CA PHE A 172 4.51 -5.63 -1.47
C PHE A 172 4.13 -4.28 -0.84
N TYR A 173 2.84 -4.00 -0.86
CA TYR A 173 2.25 -2.74 -0.42
C TYR A 173 1.37 -3.03 0.78
N LEU A 174 1.48 -2.22 1.82
CA LEU A 174 0.72 -2.39 3.06
C LEU A 174 -0.02 -1.08 3.35
N PHE A 175 -1.34 -1.11 3.22
CA PHE A 175 -2.20 0.04 3.49
C PHE A 175 -2.96 -0.18 4.79
N PHE A 176 -2.69 0.66 5.78
CA PHE A 176 -3.36 0.63 7.08
C PHE A 176 -4.68 1.40 7.05
N PRO A 177 -5.51 1.33 8.11
CA PRO A 177 -6.74 2.12 8.15
C PRO A 177 -6.55 3.63 8.01
N SER A 178 -5.37 4.15 8.34
CA SER A 178 -4.99 5.56 8.12
C SER A 178 -4.60 5.89 6.68
N ASP A 179 -4.46 4.88 5.82
CA ASP A 179 -4.04 5.01 4.42
C ASP A 179 -5.25 5.04 3.50
N ILE A 180 -5.61 6.24 3.04
CA ILE A 180 -6.55 6.39 1.93
C ILE A 180 -5.78 6.15 0.65
N HIS A 181 -6.16 5.13 -0.09
CA HIS A 181 -5.39 4.65 -1.22
C HIS A 181 -6.27 4.42 -2.45
N GLU A 182 -5.62 4.45 -3.60
CA GLU A 182 -6.18 4.14 -4.91
C GLU A 182 -5.31 3.05 -5.53
N CYS A 183 -5.93 2.04 -6.15
CA CYS A 183 -5.25 0.91 -6.77
C CYS A 183 -5.83 0.61 -8.16
N CYS A 184 -5.23 -0.35 -8.87
CA CYS A 184 -5.65 -0.80 -10.20
C CYS A 184 -5.59 0.29 -11.29
N GLY A 185 -4.81 1.36 -11.12
CA GLY A 185 -4.62 2.39 -12.14
C GLY A 185 -3.69 1.93 -13.28
N ILE A 186 -3.86 2.50 -14.47
CA ILE A 186 -2.92 2.27 -15.59
C ILE A 186 -1.58 2.96 -15.30
N ALA A 187 -0.51 2.18 -15.12
CA ALA A 187 0.86 2.70 -14.98
C ALA A 187 1.45 3.14 -16.34
N ARG A 188 1.38 2.24 -17.34
CA ARG A 188 1.96 2.45 -18.67
C ARG A 188 0.98 2.16 -19.80
N LYS A 189 0.29 1.03 -19.73
CA LYS A 189 -0.66 0.57 -20.74
C LYS A 189 -1.85 -0.13 -20.09
N PRO A 190 -3.01 -0.20 -20.76
CA PRO A 190 -4.08 -1.10 -20.33
C PRO A 190 -3.58 -2.54 -20.34
N GLU A 191 -3.75 -3.24 -19.23
CA GLU A 191 -3.45 -4.66 -19.09
C GLU A 191 -4.27 -5.27 -17.95
N THR A 192 -4.21 -6.59 -17.81
CA THR A 192 -4.74 -7.31 -16.64
C THR A 192 -3.58 -7.69 -15.74
N VAL A 193 -3.59 -7.16 -14.52
CA VAL A 193 -2.61 -7.54 -13.50
C VAL A 193 -3.07 -8.77 -12.75
N ARG A 194 -2.12 -9.55 -12.26
CA ARG A 194 -2.39 -10.58 -11.24
C ARG A 194 -1.79 -10.15 -9.93
N LYS A 195 -2.59 -10.17 -8.86
CA LYS A 195 -2.12 -9.82 -7.51
C LYS A 195 -2.70 -10.70 -6.42
N ILE A 196 -1.95 -10.80 -5.32
CA ILE A 196 -2.43 -11.32 -4.05
C ILE A 196 -2.87 -10.13 -3.21
N VAL A 197 -4.05 -10.23 -2.59
CA VAL A 197 -4.53 -9.28 -1.58
C VAL A 197 -4.82 -10.07 -0.31
N VAL A 198 -4.12 -9.75 0.78
CA VAL A 198 -4.44 -10.25 2.12
C VAL A 198 -5.12 -9.12 2.88
N LYS A 199 -6.39 -9.34 3.26
CA LYS A 199 -7.12 -8.49 4.19
C LYS A 199 -6.82 -8.99 5.59
N ILE A 200 -6.16 -8.19 6.40
CA ILE A 200 -5.72 -8.54 7.76
C ILE A 200 -6.49 -7.66 8.74
N GLU A 201 -7.18 -8.24 9.72
CA GLU A 201 -7.90 -7.47 10.74
C GLU A 201 -6.93 -6.54 11.48
N TYR A 202 -7.33 -5.27 11.61
CA TYR A 202 -6.61 -4.25 12.33
C TYR A 202 -7.02 -4.28 13.81
N PHE A 203 -6.04 -4.41 14.69
CA PHE A 203 -6.29 -4.37 16.12
C PHE A 203 -6.03 -2.95 16.63
N GLU A 204 -7.06 -2.25 17.09
CA GLU A 204 -6.94 -0.93 17.75
C GLU A 204 -6.11 -0.99 19.05
#